data_AF-A0A9J6BPM8-F1
#
_entry.id   AF-A0A9J6BPM8-F1
#
_cell.length_a   1.000
_cell.length_b   1.000
_cell.length_c   1.000
_cell.angle_alpha   90.00
_cell.angle_beta   90.00
_cell.angle_gamma   90.00
#
_symmetry.space_group_name_H-M   'P 1'
#
loop_
_entity.id
_entity.type
_entity.pdbx_description
1 polymer ?
#
loop_
_entity_poly.entity_id
_entity_poly.type
_entity_poly.pdbx_seq_one_letter_code
_entity_poly.pdbx_strand_id
1 'polypeptide(L)'
;MKTLWFEIFITLLIFKTATLFTISCSYRFRKFVAIGEVYECLASNIPILSGNTITGVSGTHSSGWNNNDVTSLDIRGGRTLSFIPRGATDFFPNIIALLIQDTTMDTLWGNEFNEFRKIKYLSITYGQLTTIPSRFFENLPNIIYIYINSNLIKYTGYDLFAPLDINKLQGLYFS
;
A
#
# COMPACT_ATOMS: atom_id res chain seq x y z
N MET A 1 33.42 -39.23 -8.83
CA MET A 1 33.75 -37.89 -8.30
C MET A 1 33.06 -36.71 -9.02
N LYS A 2 32.27 -36.92 -10.08
CA LYS A 2 31.50 -35.85 -10.78
C LYS A 2 30.03 -35.72 -10.36
N THR A 3 29.49 -36.70 -9.62
CA THR A 3 28.09 -36.74 -9.19
C THR A 3 27.82 -35.97 -7.88
N LEU A 4 28.79 -35.91 -6.96
CA LEU A 4 28.63 -35.14 -5.70
C LEU A 4 28.54 -33.62 -5.93
N TRP A 5 29.22 -33.08 -6.94
CA TRP A 5 29.21 -31.64 -7.21
C TRP A 5 27.87 -31.16 -7.79
N PHE A 6 27.14 -32.01 -8.52
CA PHE A 6 25.86 -31.66 -9.12
C PHE A 6 24.73 -31.58 -8.06
N GLU A 7 24.76 -32.47 -7.06
CA GLU A 7 23.83 -32.44 -5.91
C GLU A 7 24.08 -31.24 -4.98
N ILE A 8 25.35 -30.86 -4.79
CA ILE A 8 25.72 -29.67 -3.99
C ILE A 8 25.24 -28.38 -4.68
N PHE A 9 25.28 -28.31 -6.01
CA PHE A 9 24.72 -27.16 -6.75
C PHE A 9 23.18 -27.10 -6.69
N ILE A 10 22.47 -28.24 -6.69
CA ILE A 10 21.00 -28.27 -6.57
C ILE A 10 20.54 -27.91 -5.15
N THR A 11 21.28 -28.33 -4.12
CA THR A 11 20.97 -27.96 -2.72
C THR A 11 21.30 -26.48 -2.41
N LEU A 12 22.30 -25.89 -3.07
CA LEU A 12 22.60 -24.45 -3.01
C LEU A 12 21.58 -23.56 -3.78
N LEU A 13 20.72 -24.15 -4.62
CA LEU A 13 19.66 -23.45 -5.35
C LEU A 13 18.29 -23.46 -4.63
N ILE A 14 18.16 -24.16 -3.50
CA ILE A 14 16.87 -24.34 -2.79
C ILE A 14 16.74 -23.51 -1.49
N PHE A 15 17.77 -22.79 -1.06
CA PHE A 15 17.64 -21.84 0.07
C PHE A 15 18.12 -20.43 -0.28
N LYS A 16 17.52 -19.82 -1.32
CA LYS A 16 17.07 -18.43 -1.09
C LYS A 16 15.87 -18.59 -0.16
N THR A 17 16.08 -18.47 1.14
CA THR A 17 14.96 -18.28 2.06
C THR A 17 14.22 -17.06 1.53
N ALA A 18 13.07 -17.28 0.90
CA ALA A 18 12.15 -16.20 0.63
C ALA A 18 11.80 -15.67 2.02
N THR A 19 12.38 -14.53 2.39
CA THR A 19 12.01 -13.85 3.62
C THR A 19 10.53 -13.55 3.47
N LEU A 20 9.70 -14.26 4.23
CA LEU A 20 8.26 -14.03 4.27
C LEU A 20 8.05 -12.56 4.60
N PHE A 21 7.39 -11.84 3.70
CA PHE A 21 7.04 -10.44 3.91
C PHE A 21 5.78 -10.42 4.78
N THR A 22 6.00 -10.53 6.08
CA THR A 22 4.93 -10.40 7.08
C THR A 22 4.89 -8.97 7.61
N ILE A 23 3.76 -8.29 7.44
CA ILE A 23 3.54 -6.99 8.09
C ILE A 23 3.08 -7.18 9.53
N SER A 24 3.54 -6.32 10.42
CA SER A 24 3.08 -6.28 11.81
C SER A 24 2.10 -5.12 12.00
N CYS A 25 0.88 -5.44 12.43
CA CYS A 25 -0.20 -4.49 12.61
C CYS A 25 -0.36 -4.12 14.09
N SER A 26 -0.37 -2.82 14.35
CA SER A 26 -0.99 -2.27 15.57
C SER A 26 -2.43 -1.88 15.22
N TYR A 27 -3.39 -2.70 15.65
CA TYR A 27 -4.80 -2.49 15.33
C TYR A 27 -5.44 -1.44 16.23
N ARG A 28 -6.21 -0.51 15.64
CA ARG A 28 -6.89 0.56 16.39
C ARG A 28 -8.09 1.13 15.64
N PHE A 29 -8.96 1.82 16.36
CA PHE A 29 -10.00 2.64 15.76
C PHE A 29 -9.44 4.01 15.40
N ARG A 30 -9.81 4.51 14.23
CA ARG A 30 -9.46 5.85 13.76
C ARG A 30 -10.67 6.51 13.11
N LYS A 31 -10.88 7.79 13.38
CA LYS A 31 -11.97 8.57 12.78
C LYS A 31 -11.44 9.47 11.67
N PHE A 32 -12.03 9.35 10.49
CA PHE A 32 -11.79 10.21 9.34
C PHE A 32 -13.04 11.05 9.07
N VAL A 33 -12.83 12.29 8.60
CA VAL A 33 -13.95 13.18 8.26
C VAL A 33 -14.79 12.63 7.11
N ALA A 34 -14.15 12.12 6.05
CA ALA A 34 -14.83 11.73 4.81
C ALA A 34 -15.46 10.32 4.83
N ILE A 35 -14.94 9.40 5.66
CA ILE A 35 -15.33 7.98 5.64
C ILE A 35 -15.77 7.44 7.01
N GLY A 36 -15.83 8.30 8.03
CA GLY A 36 -16.26 7.90 9.37
C GLY A 36 -15.17 7.16 10.16
N GLU A 37 -15.63 6.34 11.11
CA GLU A 37 -14.74 5.49 11.91
C GLU A 37 -14.34 4.23 11.14
N VAL A 38 -13.06 3.88 11.22
CA VAL A 38 -12.48 2.70 10.58
C VAL A 38 -11.68 1.90 11.60
N TYR A 39 -11.59 0.60 11.36
CA TYR A 39 -10.67 -0.28 12.06
C TYR A 39 -9.38 -0.38 11.23
N GLU A 40 -8.30 0.15 11.78
CA GLU A 40 -7.04 0.40 11.09
C GLU A 40 -5.99 -0.64 11.49
N CYS A 41 -5.31 -1.24 10.50
CA CYS A 41 -3.97 -1.78 10.69
C CYS A 41 -2.95 -0.65 10.47
N LEU A 42 -2.29 -0.23 11.54
CA LEU A 42 -1.06 0.55 11.42
C LEU A 42 0.10 -0.43 11.19
N ALA A 43 0.56 -0.52 9.94
CA ALA A 43 1.55 -1.49 9.50
C ALA A 43 2.99 -1.01 9.82
N SER A 44 3.78 -1.97 10.28
CA SER A 44 5.21 -1.85 10.57
C SER A 44 5.96 -3.06 10.01
N ASN A 45 7.30 -3.04 10.10
CA ASN A 45 8.19 -4.07 9.57
C ASN A 45 8.09 -4.24 8.04
N ILE A 46 7.96 -3.15 7.30
CA ILE A 46 7.99 -3.18 5.84
C ILE A 46 9.45 -3.46 5.39
N PRO A 47 9.72 -4.55 4.65
CA PRO A 47 11.06 -4.94 4.28
C PRO A 47 11.65 -3.99 3.24
N ILE A 48 12.96 -3.81 3.32
CA ILE A 48 13.72 -2.86 2.49
C ILE A 48 14.12 -3.51 1.15
N LEU A 49 14.36 -4.83 1.12
CA LEU A 49 14.91 -5.53 -0.05
C LEU A 49 14.35 -6.95 -0.16
N SER A 50 13.81 -7.24 -1.35
CA SER A 50 13.23 -8.51 -1.84
C SER A 50 11.79 -8.82 -1.39
N GLY A 51 10.91 -8.96 -2.39
CA GLY A 51 9.48 -9.25 -2.24
C GLY A 51 8.63 -8.01 -1.99
N ASN A 52 7.75 -7.67 -2.93
CA ASN A 52 6.75 -6.61 -2.77
C ASN A 52 5.34 -7.14 -2.50
N THR A 53 5.21 -8.44 -2.20
CA THR A 53 3.94 -9.10 -1.92
C THR A 53 3.90 -9.49 -0.46
N ILE A 54 2.91 -9.00 0.27
CA ILE A 54 2.62 -9.39 1.65
C ILE A 54 2.25 -10.87 1.63
N THR A 55 2.94 -11.67 2.44
CA THR A 55 2.70 -13.12 2.57
C THR A 55 2.11 -13.48 3.93
N GLY A 56 2.00 -12.52 4.84
CA GLY A 56 1.44 -12.71 6.16
C GLY A 56 1.13 -11.40 6.86
N VAL A 57 0.24 -11.48 7.85
CA VAL A 57 -0.06 -10.39 8.78
C VAL A 57 0.03 -10.90 10.21
N SER A 58 0.48 -10.06 11.12
CA SER A 58 0.59 -10.36 12.55
C SER A 58 0.10 -9.19 13.39
N GLY A 59 -0.12 -9.44 14.69
CA GLY A 59 -0.66 -8.46 15.63
C GLY A 59 -1.89 -9.01 16.36
N THR A 60 -2.27 -8.34 17.44
CA THR A 60 -3.41 -8.74 18.27
C THR A 60 -4.59 -7.80 18.04
N HIS A 61 -5.72 -8.35 17.63
CA HIS A 61 -6.95 -7.60 17.45
C HIS A 61 -7.61 -7.20 18.78
N SER A 62 -8.51 -6.22 18.67
CA SER A 62 -9.47 -5.90 19.72
C SER A 62 -10.47 -7.05 19.88
N SER A 63 -11.03 -7.22 21.07
CA SER A 63 -11.98 -8.31 21.36
C SER A 63 -13.18 -8.28 20.40
N GLY A 64 -13.42 -9.39 19.71
CA GLY A 64 -14.50 -9.53 18.73
C GLY A 64 -14.18 -9.04 17.32
N TRP A 65 -12.97 -8.49 17.09
CA TRP A 65 -12.53 -8.00 15.78
C TRP A 65 -11.54 -8.96 15.14
N ASN A 66 -11.51 -8.96 13.81
CA ASN A 66 -10.59 -9.75 13.02
C ASN A 66 -10.17 -9.01 11.73
N ASN A 67 -9.38 -9.68 10.90
CA ASN A 67 -8.89 -9.17 9.64
C ASN A 67 -9.99 -8.67 8.67
N ASN A 68 -11.17 -9.31 8.65
CA ASN A 68 -12.28 -8.90 7.77
C ASN A 68 -12.90 -7.56 8.17
N ASP A 69 -12.71 -7.15 9.42
CA ASP A 69 -13.23 -5.88 9.93
C ASP A 69 -12.26 -4.71 9.65
N VAL A 70 -11.02 -5.01 9.26
CA VAL A 70 -10.03 -4.00 8.91
C VAL A 70 -10.44 -3.29 7.63
N THR A 71 -10.62 -1.98 7.75
CA THR A 71 -11.12 -1.08 6.70
C THR A 71 -10.11 0.01 6.35
N SER A 72 -9.02 0.12 7.10
CA SER A 72 -7.93 1.06 6.85
C SER A 72 -6.57 0.40 6.99
N LEU A 73 -5.68 0.68 6.04
CA LEU A 73 -4.28 0.26 6.08
C LEU A 73 -3.38 1.51 6.05
N ASP A 74 -2.62 1.72 7.11
CA ASP A 74 -1.62 2.79 7.22
C ASP A 74 -0.22 2.21 7.17
N ILE A 75 0.48 2.39 6.05
CA ILE A 75 1.83 1.90 5.79
C ILE A 75 2.81 3.05 6.03
N ARG A 76 3.71 2.87 7.01
CA ARG A 76 4.80 3.83 7.27
C ARG A 76 6.12 3.26 6.80
N GLY A 77 6.65 3.87 5.75
CA GLY A 77 7.82 3.39 5.02
C GLY A 77 9.16 3.67 5.66
N GLY A 78 9.22 4.37 6.81
CA GLY A 78 10.45 4.63 7.55
C GLY A 78 11.57 5.29 6.72
N ARG A 79 11.22 5.99 5.63
CA ARG A 79 12.13 6.55 4.61
C ARG A 79 12.96 5.51 3.85
N THR A 80 12.46 4.29 3.71
CA THR A 80 13.10 3.24 2.90
C THR A 80 12.15 2.60 1.88
N LEU A 81 10.84 2.73 2.08
CA LEU A 81 9.84 2.14 1.18
C LEU A 81 9.79 2.86 -0.18
N SER A 82 10.15 2.13 -1.23
CA SER A 82 10.18 2.61 -2.62
C SER A 82 9.12 1.99 -3.53
N PHE A 83 8.14 1.27 -2.96
CA PHE A 83 7.03 0.64 -3.69
C PHE A 83 5.78 0.52 -2.81
N ILE A 84 4.63 0.24 -3.42
CA ILE A 84 3.41 -0.15 -2.69
C ILE A 84 3.35 -1.67 -2.51
N PRO A 85 3.27 -2.19 -1.27
CA PRO A 85 3.05 -3.62 -1.03
C PRO A 85 1.75 -4.14 -1.66
N ARG A 86 1.83 -5.31 -2.30
CA ARG A 86 0.71 -6.05 -2.92
C ARG A 86 0.23 -7.18 -2.01
N GLY A 87 -0.94 -7.75 -2.30
CA GLY A 87 -1.53 -8.85 -1.54
C GLY A 87 -2.12 -8.42 -0.21
N ALA A 88 -2.25 -7.11 0.06
CA ALA A 88 -2.85 -6.62 1.29
C ALA A 88 -4.33 -7.02 1.37
N THR A 89 -5.02 -7.04 0.22
CA THR A 89 -6.43 -7.39 0.13
C THR A 89 -6.73 -8.86 0.37
N ASP A 90 -5.73 -9.74 0.30
CA ASP A 90 -5.88 -11.16 0.64
C ASP A 90 -6.08 -11.35 2.15
N PHE A 91 -5.52 -10.42 2.94
CA PHE A 91 -5.67 -10.41 4.39
C PHE A 91 -6.78 -9.46 4.84
N PHE A 92 -6.91 -8.29 4.21
CA PHE A 92 -7.88 -7.26 4.59
C PHE A 92 -8.84 -6.97 3.41
N PRO A 93 -9.85 -7.82 3.18
CA PRO A 93 -10.67 -7.76 1.96
C PRO A 93 -11.61 -6.54 1.88
N ASN A 94 -11.74 -5.78 2.97
CA ASN A 94 -12.67 -4.66 3.10
C ASN A 94 -11.98 -3.30 3.26
N ILE A 95 -10.70 -3.18 2.90
CA ILE A 95 -10.00 -1.88 2.94
C ILE A 95 -10.72 -0.86 2.04
N ILE A 96 -11.06 0.28 2.64
CA ILE A 96 -11.60 1.47 1.97
C ILE A 96 -10.69 2.70 2.15
N ALA A 97 -9.69 2.63 3.03
CA ALA A 97 -8.72 3.69 3.26
C ALA A 97 -7.29 3.16 3.16
N LEU A 98 -6.48 3.81 2.34
CA LEU A 98 -5.06 3.50 2.18
C LEU A 98 -4.25 4.76 2.48
N LEU A 99 -3.38 4.64 3.48
CA LEU A 99 -2.44 5.68 3.85
C LEU A 99 -1.03 5.14 3.65
N ILE A 100 -0.21 5.91 2.95
CA ILE A 100 1.18 5.60 2.67
C ILE A 100 2.00 6.82 3.08
N GLN A 101 2.91 6.64 4.04
CA GLN A 101 3.62 7.75 4.67
C GLN A 101 5.12 7.46 4.77
N ASP A 102 5.95 8.50 4.78
CA ASP A 102 7.40 8.40 4.97
C ASP A 102 8.06 7.42 3.99
N THR A 103 7.84 7.62 2.69
CA THR A 103 8.35 6.74 1.62
C THR A 103 9.43 7.44 0.78
N THR A 104 10.28 6.64 0.13
CA THR A 104 11.27 7.10 -0.87
C THR A 104 10.80 6.92 -2.30
N MET A 105 9.56 6.45 -2.51
CA MET A 105 8.93 6.40 -3.83
C MET A 105 9.01 7.74 -4.54
N ASP A 106 9.52 7.72 -5.78
CA ASP A 106 9.64 8.87 -6.66
C ASP A 106 8.52 8.96 -7.70
N THR A 107 7.88 7.82 -7.99
CA THR A 107 6.85 7.64 -9.02
C THR A 107 5.77 6.69 -8.53
N LEU A 108 4.50 7.03 -8.77
CA LEU A 108 3.39 6.08 -8.62
C LEU A 108 3.19 5.32 -9.93
N TRP A 109 2.92 4.01 -9.86
CA TRP A 109 2.58 3.23 -11.05
C TRP A 109 1.11 2.82 -10.98
N GLY A 110 0.37 3.02 -12.08
CA GLY A 110 -1.09 2.81 -12.10
C GLY A 110 -1.52 1.37 -11.76
N ASN A 111 -0.64 0.39 -11.98
CA ASN A 111 -0.89 -1.02 -11.67
C ASN A 111 -0.69 -1.39 -10.19
N GLU A 112 0.03 -0.57 -9.42
CA GLU A 112 0.25 -0.80 -7.98
C GLU A 112 -1.03 -0.71 -7.17
N PHE A 113 -2.05 -0.05 -7.70
CA PHE A 113 -3.33 0.18 -7.04
C PHE A 113 -4.46 -0.74 -7.54
N ASN A 114 -4.15 -1.71 -8.41
CA ASN A 114 -5.15 -2.56 -9.06
C ASN A 114 -5.99 -3.40 -8.09
N GLU A 115 -5.44 -3.83 -6.96
CA GLU A 115 -6.17 -4.60 -5.94
C GLU A 115 -7.08 -3.72 -5.07
N PHE A 116 -6.78 -2.42 -4.98
CA PHE A 116 -7.43 -1.47 -4.08
C PHE A 116 -8.72 -0.85 -4.64
N ARG A 117 -9.53 -1.63 -5.36
CA ARG A 117 -10.75 -1.18 -6.08
C ARG A 117 -11.84 -0.59 -5.18
N LYS A 118 -11.84 -0.93 -3.89
CA LYS A 118 -12.80 -0.44 -2.88
C LYS A 118 -12.38 0.87 -2.22
N ILE A 119 -11.19 1.39 -2.50
CA ILE A 119 -10.67 2.59 -1.85
C ILE A 119 -11.57 3.80 -2.11
N LYS A 120 -11.89 4.48 -1.01
CA LYS A 120 -12.61 5.75 -0.93
C LYS A 120 -11.67 6.88 -0.49
N TYR A 121 -10.67 6.56 0.32
CA TYR A 121 -9.71 7.53 0.88
C TYR A 121 -8.27 7.10 0.57
N LEU A 122 -7.55 7.93 -0.18
CA LEU A 122 -6.13 7.73 -0.47
C LEU A 122 -5.31 8.89 0.09
N SER A 123 -4.33 8.56 0.93
CA SER A 123 -3.35 9.54 1.43
C SER A 123 -1.94 9.07 1.14
N ILE A 124 -1.16 9.90 0.46
CA ILE A 124 0.27 9.65 0.20
C ILE A 124 1.03 10.90 0.65
N THR A 125 1.76 10.81 1.75
CA THR A 125 2.33 12.00 2.41
C THR A 125 3.76 11.81 2.90
N TYR A 126 4.47 12.93 3.05
CA TYR A 126 5.83 12.96 3.60
C TYR A 126 6.79 12.06 2.83
N GLY A 127 6.72 12.11 1.50
CA GLY A 127 7.51 11.27 0.61
C GLY A 127 8.42 12.07 -0.32
N GLN A 128 8.99 11.37 -1.30
CA GLN A 128 9.80 11.97 -2.37
C GLN A 128 9.10 11.88 -3.73
N LEU A 129 7.76 11.75 -3.73
CA LEU A 129 7.02 11.54 -4.96
C LEU A 129 7.16 12.76 -5.87
N THR A 130 7.73 12.55 -7.06
CA THR A 130 7.97 13.60 -8.06
C THR A 130 7.04 13.52 -9.25
N THR A 131 6.55 12.32 -9.56
CA THR A 131 5.80 12.05 -10.79
C THR A 131 4.56 11.22 -10.51
N ILE A 132 3.41 11.67 -11.03
CA ILE A 132 2.17 10.91 -11.04
C ILE A 132 1.76 10.65 -12.49
N PRO A 133 1.53 9.39 -12.91
CA PRO A 133 1.28 9.05 -14.30
C PRO A 133 -0.12 9.49 -14.75
N SER A 134 -0.31 9.54 -16.07
CA SER A 134 -1.61 9.85 -16.68
C SER A 134 -2.68 8.88 -16.21
N ARG A 135 -3.91 9.39 -16.04
CA ARG A 135 -5.09 8.58 -15.69
C ARG A 135 -4.90 7.68 -14.46
N PHE A 136 -4.02 8.04 -13.53
CA PHE A 136 -3.68 7.23 -12.35
C PHE A 136 -4.90 6.73 -11.56
N PHE A 137 -5.94 7.55 -11.44
CA PHE A 137 -7.15 7.22 -10.67
C PHE A 137 -8.14 6.29 -11.38
N GLU A 138 -7.85 5.82 -12.61
CA GLU A 138 -8.74 4.94 -13.38
C GLU A 138 -9.06 3.62 -12.67
N ASN A 139 -8.12 3.10 -11.87
CA ASN A 139 -8.31 1.88 -11.09
C ASN A 139 -8.94 2.11 -9.70
N LEU A 140 -9.31 3.35 -9.36
CA LEU A 140 -9.87 3.75 -8.07
C LEU A 140 -11.29 4.33 -8.24
N PRO A 141 -12.27 3.54 -8.75
CA PRO A 141 -13.58 4.07 -9.17
C PRO A 141 -14.46 4.59 -8.01
N ASN A 142 -14.09 4.26 -6.78
CA ASN A 142 -14.81 4.65 -5.56
C ASN A 142 -14.13 5.78 -4.79
N ILE A 143 -13.04 6.35 -5.32
CA ILE A 143 -12.27 7.39 -4.64
C ILE A 143 -13.14 8.64 -4.47
N ILE A 144 -13.19 9.15 -3.24
CA ILE A 144 -13.91 10.37 -2.90
C ILE A 144 -13.01 11.37 -2.18
N TYR A 145 -11.86 10.93 -1.67
CA TYR A 145 -10.94 11.79 -0.95
C TYR A 145 -9.50 11.45 -1.31
N ILE A 146 -8.76 12.43 -1.82
CA ILE A 146 -7.37 12.31 -2.25
C ILE A 146 -6.55 13.34 -1.51
N TYR A 147 -5.50 12.87 -0.83
CA TYR A 147 -4.59 13.72 -0.07
C TYR A 147 -3.14 13.36 -0.42
N ILE A 148 -2.54 14.11 -1.34
CA ILE A 148 -1.16 13.91 -1.80
C ILE A 148 -0.36 15.19 -1.50
N ASN A 149 0.06 15.32 -0.24
CA ASN A 149 0.71 16.52 0.27
C ASN A 149 2.09 16.21 0.83
N SER A 150 2.95 17.23 0.93
CA SER A 150 4.31 17.08 1.46
C SER A 150 5.11 16.04 0.66
N ASN A 151 5.01 16.15 -0.66
CA ASN A 151 5.83 15.44 -1.63
C ASN A 151 6.63 16.45 -2.47
N LEU A 152 7.26 16.00 -3.56
CA LEU A 152 8.12 16.81 -4.42
C LEU A 152 7.58 16.82 -5.86
N ILE A 153 6.25 16.87 -6.03
CA ILE A 153 5.59 16.70 -7.31
C ILE A 153 6.05 17.79 -8.27
N LYS A 154 6.68 17.38 -9.37
CA LYS A 154 7.14 18.24 -10.46
C LYS A 154 6.37 17.97 -11.75
N TYR A 155 5.94 16.73 -11.94
CA TYR A 155 5.30 16.29 -13.18
C TYR A 155 4.04 15.50 -12.88
N THR A 156 2.99 15.81 -13.63
CA THR A 156 1.78 15.00 -13.69
C THR A 156 1.54 14.60 -15.14
N GLY A 157 1.09 13.37 -15.35
CA GLY A 157 0.67 12.92 -16.67
C GLY A 157 -0.59 13.64 -17.12
N TYR A 158 -0.81 13.67 -18.42
CA TYR A 158 -2.04 14.20 -19.01
C TYR A 158 -3.27 13.47 -18.46
N ASP A 159 -4.40 14.18 -18.41
CA ASP A 159 -5.69 13.63 -17.96
C ASP A 159 -5.64 12.94 -16.58
N LEU A 160 -4.72 13.35 -15.70
CA LEU A 160 -4.58 12.78 -14.35
C LEU A 160 -5.93 12.69 -13.63
N PHE A 161 -6.70 13.77 -13.66
CA PHE A 161 -7.99 13.87 -12.97
C PHE A 161 -9.20 13.46 -13.82
N ALA A 162 -9.03 13.14 -15.11
CA ALA A 162 -10.15 12.79 -15.99
C ALA A 162 -10.95 11.56 -15.53
N PRO A 163 -10.35 10.53 -14.89
CA PRO A 163 -11.12 9.40 -14.36
C PRO A 163 -11.93 9.70 -13.10
N LEU A 164 -11.76 10.88 -12.46
CA LEU A 164 -12.44 11.21 -11.22
C LEU A 164 -13.90 11.61 -11.46
N ASP A 165 -14.81 11.04 -10.68
CA ASP A 165 -16.20 11.47 -10.63
C ASP A 165 -16.35 12.70 -9.73
N ILE A 166 -16.37 13.88 -10.35
CA ILE A 166 -16.45 15.17 -9.66
C ILE A 166 -17.70 15.31 -8.78
N ASN A 167 -18.78 14.56 -9.04
CA ASN A 167 -20.00 14.61 -8.23
C ASN A 167 -19.87 13.84 -6.91
N LYS A 168 -18.90 12.92 -6.83
CA LYS A 168 -18.62 12.14 -5.61
C LYS A 168 -17.42 12.66 -4.83
N LEU A 169 -16.53 13.40 -5.48
CA LEU A 169 -15.30 13.90 -4.89
C LEU A 169 -15.61 14.90 -3.76
N GLN A 170 -15.16 14.57 -2.56
CA GLN A 170 -15.34 15.37 -1.34
C GLN A 170 -14.10 16.16 -0.98
N GLY A 171 -12.92 15.71 -1.40
CA GLY A 171 -11.66 16.39 -1.13
C GLY A 171 -10.56 15.99 -2.10
N LEU A 172 -9.85 16.99 -2.63
CA LEU A 172 -8.66 16.83 -3.45
C LEU A 172 -7.62 17.83 -2.98
N TYR A 173 -6.56 17.31 -2.37
CA TYR A 173 -5.45 18.10 -1.87
C TYR A 173 -4.16 17.62 -2.53
N PHE A 174 -3.53 18.54 -3.24
CA PHE A 174 -2.28 18.36 -3.98
C PHE A 174 -1.37 19.54 -3.63
N SER A 175 -0.27 19.28 -2.93
CA SER A 175 0.74 20.30 -2.59
C SER A 175 2.14 19.74 -2.48
#